data_AF-A0A6U0IBJ8-F1
#
_entry.id   AF-A0A6U0IBJ8-F1
#
_cell.length_a   1.000
_cell.length_b   1.000
_cell.length_c   1.000
_cell.angle_alpha   90.00
_cell.angle_beta   90.00
_cell.angle_gamma   90.00
#
_symmetry.space_group_name_H-M   'P 1'
#
loop_
_entity.id
_entity.type
_entity.pdbx_description
1 polymer ?
#
loop_
_entity_poly.entity_id
_entity_poly.type
_entity_poly.pdbx_seq_one_letter_code
_entity_poly.pdbx_strand_id
1 'polypeptide(L)'
;MKHLDHTTYAKREETALEHAVEEHWDEGCTLLKHLPKAKGQSDAFFPLLDDAVFVGHIMTDLDSIAGAIGAAELYGGVPARASEINTETQFALEHWGVDLPPPVEDLLAERPDRNVCLVDFQQQSQLNPAIPMANIVGVIDHHALQSNTIVTEKPIFVDIRPWGCMSSIVAHTYAVNEKFLPKPIAGMLLSAILSDTLNLRSPTTTAWDERVVAMLVQYLNVTDVNELAAKQFRAKSHSLSLMTPYALVNGDVKQFKFSSPDGATHSVAYAVVETTDAEASLARADEIIPEMRAFKLANATVDACLLAVVDIVNLTSTLLVCGRIEASLSVAAYGGALTHDGTRLALPGLVSRKKDFVPALTKAVTAGWNPPADVVREHSAERPSAEDDDGGEERSTTKTPAQEGEVTKSAMKRARSMVDIARGDLVVDYSDEPSGKLVRRPTPEPASGGGAGA
;
A
#
# COMPACT_ATOMS: atom_id res chain seq x y z
N MET A 1 -19.80 5.23 -31.75
CA MET A 1 -19.71 3.97 -32.51
C MET A 1 -18.61 3.23 -31.79
N LYS A 2 -18.87 2.16 -31.02
CA LYS A 2 -17.88 1.63 -30.05
C LYS A 2 -16.50 1.50 -30.69
N HIS A 3 -15.53 2.29 -30.23
CA HIS A 3 -14.20 2.39 -30.82
C HIS A 3 -13.23 1.35 -30.24
N LEU A 4 -13.49 0.90 -29.01
CA LEU A 4 -12.80 -0.24 -28.40
C LEU A 4 -13.49 -1.55 -28.79
N ASP A 5 -12.72 -2.50 -29.35
CA ASP A 5 -13.22 -3.85 -29.64
C ASP A 5 -13.21 -4.69 -28.35
N HIS A 6 -14.32 -4.66 -27.61
CA HIS A 6 -14.49 -5.36 -26.33
C HIS A 6 -14.62 -6.89 -26.48
N THR A 7 -13.90 -7.55 -27.38
CA THR A 7 -13.79 -9.02 -27.33
C THR A 7 -12.83 -9.45 -26.22
N THR A 8 -13.21 -9.16 -24.98
CA THR A 8 -12.67 -9.86 -23.81
C THR A 8 -13.40 -11.19 -23.65
N TYR A 9 -12.69 -12.17 -23.08
CA TYR A 9 -13.14 -13.56 -22.93
C TYR A 9 -14.44 -13.73 -22.09
N ALA A 10 -14.99 -12.65 -21.51
CA ALA A 10 -16.26 -12.63 -20.77
C ALA A 10 -16.99 -11.29 -20.96
N LYS A 11 -18.29 -11.33 -21.29
CA LYS A 11 -19.17 -10.13 -21.27
C LYS A 11 -19.15 -9.52 -19.86
N ARG A 12 -18.58 -8.33 -19.71
CA ARG A 12 -18.65 -7.50 -18.49
C ARG A 12 -19.26 -6.14 -18.79
N GLU A 13 -19.71 -5.46 -17.74
CA GLU A 13 -20.10 -4.05 -17.83
C GLU A 13 -18.88 -3.18 -18.16
N GLU A 14 -19.13 -2.09 -18.88
CA GLU A 14 -18.11 -1.10 -19.28
C GLU A 14 -17.51 -0.45 -18.03
N THR A 15 -16.18 -0.41 -17.93
CA THR A 15 -15.51 0.20 -16.78
C THR A 15 -15.45 1.72 -16.91
N ALA A 16 -15.25 2.45 -15.80
CA ALA A 16 -15.06 3.91 -15.84
C ALA A 16 -13.93 4.34 -16.78
N LEU A 17 -12.85 3.55 -16.83
CA LEU A 17 -11.73 3.76 -17.75
C LEU A 17 -12.12 3.55 -19.22
N GLU A 18 -12.85 2.48 -19.54
CA GLU A 18 -13.37 2.25 -20.91
C GLU A 18 -14.34 3.37 -21.32
N HIS A 19 -15.21 3.78 -20.40
CA HIS A 19 -16.17 4.84 -20.63
C HIS A 19 -15.47 6.17 -20.94
N ALA A 20 -14.50 6.58 -20.11
CA ALA A 20 -13.74 7.81 -20.31
C ALA A 20 -12.96 7.80 -21.64
N VAL A 21 -12.36 6.66 -22.00
CA VAL A 21 -11.64 6.52 -23.28
C VAL A 21 -12.59 6.64 -24.48
N GLU A 22 -13.78 6.05 -24.42
CA GLU A 22 -14.79 6.14 -25.47
C GLU A 22 -15.39 7.55 -25.55
N GLU A 23 -15.72 8.17 -24.41
CA GLU A 23 -16.27 9.53 -24.33
C GLU A 23 -15.31 10.58 -24.92
N HIS A 24 -14.02 10.45 -24.61
CA HIS A 24 -12.98 11.37 -25.07
C HIS A 24 -12.26 10.93 -26.35
N TRP A 25 -12.78 9.91 -27.07
CA TRP A 25 -12.09 9.33 -28.21
C TRP A 25 -11.79 10.36 -29.32
N ASP A 26 -12.77 11.18 -29.69
CA ASP A 26 -12.64 12.19 -30.75
C ASP A 26 -11.68 13.34 -30.34
N GLU A 27 -11.67 13.69 -29.05
CA GLU A 27 -10.76 14.68 -28.49
C GLU A 27 -9.32 14.15 -28.47
N GLY A 28 -9.14 12.88 -28.08
CA GLY A 28 -7.87 12.17 -28.18
C GLY A 28 -7.36 12.09 -29.63
N CYS A 29 -8.26 11.80 -30.58
CA CYS A 29 -8.01 11.84 -32.03
C CYS A 29 -7.51 13.22 -32.48
N THR A 30 -8.03 14.29 -31.89
CA THR A 30 -7.65 15.67 -32.21
C THR A 30 -6.24 15.96 -31.71
N LEU A 31 -5.90 15.59 -30.48
CA LEU A 31 -4.53 15.71 -29.95
C LEU A 31 -3.53 14.89 -30.78
N LEU A 32 -3.91 13.66 -31.16
CA LEU A 32 -3.07 12.75 -31.93
C LEU A 32 -2.65 13.31 -33.30
N LYS A 33 -3.48 14.17 -33.92
CA LYS A 33 -3.15 14.84 -35.19
C LYS A 33 -1.96 15.79 -35.08
N HIS A 34 -1.69 16.31 -33.88
CA HIS A 34 -0.54 17.17 -33.63
C HIS A 34 0.75 16.39 -33.39
N LEU A 35 0.68 15.08 -33.10
CA LEU A 35 1.88 14.26 -32.97
C LEU A 35 2.47 13.93 -34.35
N PRO A 36 3.73 14.32 -34.64
CA PRO A 36 4.42 13.90 -35.85
C PRO A 36 4.57 12.38 -35.90
N LYS A 37 4.66 11.85 -37.12
CA LYS A 37 4.84 10.40 -37.36
C LYS A 37 6.29 9.92 -37.25
N ALA A 38 7.26 10.83 -37.31
CA ALA A 38 8.68 10.52 -37.26
C ALA A 38 9.45 11.62 -36.54
N LYS A 39 10.60 11.26 -35.96
CA LYS A 39 11.50 12.21 -35.30
C LYS A 39 11.99 13.25 -36.33
N GLY A 40 11.75 14.52 -36.03
CA GLY A 40 12.14 15.66 -36.86
C GLY A 40 12.86 16.72 -36.02
N GLN A 41 13.29 17.80 -36.68
CA GLN A 41 13.73 19.01 -35.99
C GLN A 41 12.52 19.73 -35.42
N SER A 42 12.61 20.24 -34.20
CA SER A 42 11.51 20.99 -33.59
C SER A 42 12.05 22.08 -32.67
N ASP A 43 11.42 23.25 -32.78
CA ASP A 43 11.91 24.55 -32.30
C ASP A 43 11.38 24.96 -30.92
N ALA A 44 10.84 24.03 -30.13
CA ALA A 44 10.53 24.28 -28.71
C ALA A 44 11.84 24.32 -27.89
N PHE A 45 12.72 25.27 -28.22
CA PHE A 45 14.05 25.41 -27.64
C PHE A 45 13.92 26.10 -26.27
N PHE A 46 14.06 25.30 -25.21
CA PHE A 46 14.25 25.78 -23.85
C PHE A 46 15.73 25.55 -23.46
N PRO A 47 16.64 26.51 -23.73
CA PRO A 47 18.08 26.29 -23.63
C PRO A 47 18.57 25.80 -22.25
N LEU A 48 17.84 26.12 -21.18
CA LEU A 48 18.20 25.66 -19.84
C LEU A 48 17.89 24.18 -19.60
N LEU A 49 16.92 23.62 -20.34
CA LEU A 49 16.48 22.23 -20.20
C LEU A 49 17.24 21.27 -21.12
N ASP A 50 17.88 21.78 -22.16
CA ASP A 50 18.77 21.00 -23.02
C ASP A 50 19.95 20.46 -22.19
N ASP A 51 20.24 19.16 -22.33
CA ASP A 51 21.25 18.44 -21.53
C ASP A 51 21.03 18.46 -19.99
N ALA A 52 19.88 18.94 -19.50
CA ALA A 52 19.54 18.89 -18.08
C ALA A 52 19.21 17.46 -17.63
N VAL A 53 19.39 17.20 -16.34
CA VAL A 53 18.91 15.98 -15.69
C VAL A 53 17.44 16.14 -15.31
N PHE A 54 16.59 15.22 -15.73
CA PHE A 54 15.19 15.15 -15.32
C PHE A 54 15.04 14.09 -14.25
N VAL A 55 14.51 14.47 -13.09
CA VAL A 55 14.46 13.57 -11.92
C VAL A 55 13.21 13.83 -11.08
N GLY A 56 12.57 12.74 -10.66
CA GLY A 56 11.43 12.74 -9.75
C GLY A 56 11.80 12.84 -8.27
N HIS A 57 10.82 12.67 -7.39
CA HIS A 57 11.04 12.79 -5.95
C HIS A 57 11.68 11.54 -5.32
N ILE A 58 12.28 11.69 -4.13
CA ILE A 58 12.94 10.60 -3.38
C ILE A 58 12.03 9.41 -3.03
N MET A 59 10.71 9.59 -2.98
CA MET A 59 9.75 8.51 -2.77
C MET A 59 9.29 7.95 -4.12
N THR A 60 10.26 7.66 -5.00
CA THR A 60 10.05 7.40 -6.43
C THR A 60 8.88 6.46 -6.69
N ASP A 61 7.93 6.95 -7.48
CA ASP A 61 6.82 6.19 -8.03
C ASP A 61 6.93 6.12 -9.56
N LEU A 62 5.85 5.68 -10.20
CA LEU A 62 5.83 5.50 -11.65
C LEU A 62 5.77 6.84 -12.39
N ASP A 63 5.05 7.85 -11.90
CA ASP A 63 4.99 9.16 -12.56
C ASP A 63 6.34 9.89 -12.52
N SER A 64 7.01 9.84 -11.37
CA SER A 64 8.39 10.32 -11.23
C SER A 64 9.35 9.74 -12.29
N ILE A 65 9.30 8.43 -12.56
CA ILE A 65 10.20 7.78 -13.53
C ILE A 65 9.74 7.98 -14.98
N ALA A 66 8.47 7.72 -15.27
CA ALA A 66 7.92 7.85 -16.62
C ALA A 66 8.01 9.29 -17.11
N GLY A 67 7.68 10.23 -16.24
CA GLY A 67 7.78 11.66 -16.50
C GLY A 67 9.21 12.14 -16.67
N ALA A 68 10.18 11.62 -15.90
CA ALA A 68 11.60 11.92 -16.12
C ALA A 68 12.08 11.45 -17.50
N ILE A 69 11.72 10.22 -17.89
CA ILE A 69 12.03 9.65 -19.22
C ILE A 69 11.35 10.47 -20.32
N GLY A 70 10.07 10.76 -20.17
CA GLY A 70 9.28 11.49 -21.15
C GLY A 70 9.75 12.92 -21.33
N ALA A 71 10.03 13.64 -20.25
CA ALA A 71 10.51 15.01 -20.27
C ALA A 71 11.95 15.10 -20.80
N ALA A 72 12.83 14.16 -20.44
CA ALA A 72 14.18 14.12 -20.98
C ALA A 72 14.18 13.97 -22.52
N GLU A 73 13.39 13.05 -23.09
CA GLU A 73 13.29 12.93 -24.56
C GLU A 73 12.63 14.17 -25.19
N LEU A 74 11.68 14.80 -24.51
CA LEU A 74 10.96 15.97 -25.03
C LEU A 74 11.88 17.19 -25.16
N TYR A 75 12.73 17.40 -24.15
CA TYR A 75 13.55 18.60 -23.99
C TYR A 75 15.04 18.39 -24.30
N GLY A 76 15.47 17.18 -24.64
CA GLY A 76 16.87 16.88 -24.98
C GLY A 76 17.78 16.69 -23.78
N GLY A 77 17.23 16.24 -22.64
CA GLY A 77 17.97 15.97 -21.42
C GLY A 77 18.31 14.50 -21.20
N VAL A 78 18.65 14.18 -19.96
CA VAL A 78 18.91 12.80 -19.50
C VAL A 78 18.00 12.47 -18.32
N PRO A 79 17.28 11.34 -18.33
CA PRO A 79 16.46 10.94 -17.20
C PRO A 79 17.33 10.37 -16.08
N ALA A 80 16.91 10.56 -14.84
CA ALA A 80 17.51 9.97 -13.66
C ALA A 80 16.43 9.56 -12.64
N ARG A 81 16.81 8.67 -11.72
CA ARG A 81 15.98 8.30 -10.57
C ARG A 81 16.56 8.85 -9.28
N ALA A 82 15.69 9.24 -8.35
CA ALA A 82 16.09 9.75 -7.04
C ALA A 82 16.25 8.63 -5.99
N SER A 83 15.68 7.45 -6.23
CA SER A 83 15.77 6.29 -5.35
C SER A 83 15.59 4.98 -6.12
N GLU A 84 15.58 3.85 -5.41
CA GLU A 84 15.14 2.57 -5.97
C GLU A 84 13.66 2.61 -6.38
N ILE A 85 13.33 1.84 -7.41
CA ILE A 85 12.00 1.78 -7.99
C ILE A 85 11.12 0.73 -7.29
N ASN A 86 9.81 0.90 -7.37
CA ASN A 86 8.86 -0.10 -6.92
C ASN A 86 8.55 -1.13 -8.03
N THR A 87 7.80 -2.18 -7.67
CA THR A 87 7.45 -3.28 -8.58
C THR A 87 6.51 -2.88 -9.72
N GLU A 88 5.70 -1.83 -9.52
CA GLU A 88 4.86 -1.27 -10.58
C GLU A 88 5.69 -0.57 -11.66
N THR A 89 6.65 0.26 -11.24
CA THR A 89 7.58 0.94 -12.14
C THR A 89 8.43 -0.07 -12.90
N GLN A 90 8.91 -1.11 -12.21
CA GLN A 90 9.65 -2.19 -12.85
C GLN A 90 8.82 -2.86 -13.95
N PHE A 91 7.56 -3.21 -13.65
CA PHE A 91 6.65 -3.78 -14.65
C PHE A 91 6.50 -2.88 -15.88
N ALA A 92 6.31 -1.57 -15.69
CA ALA A 92 6.15 -0.65 -16.82
C ALA A 92 7.41 -0.57 -17.70
N LEU A 93 8.59 -0.46 -17.09
CA LEU A 93 9.88 -0.45 -17.80
C LEU A 93 10.07 -1.72 -18.63
N GLU A 94 9.83 -2.89 -18.02
CA GLU A 94 9.94 -4.19 -18.71
C GLU A 94 8.89 -4.36 -19.81
N HIS A 95 7.66 -3.95 -19.55
CA HIS A 95 6.54 -4.07 -20.50
C HIS A 95 6.77 -3.23 -21.76
N TRP A 96 7.30 -2.02 -21.60
CA TRP A 96 7.54 -1.10 -22.70
C TRP A 96 8.97 -1.18 -23.27
N GLY A 97 9.85 -1.98 -22.67
CA GLY A 97 11.23 -2.16 -23.13
C GLY A 97 12.07 -0.89 -22.97
N VAL A 98 11.91 -0.20 -21.84
CA VAL A 98 12.62 1.04 -21.52
C VAL A 98 13.66 0.76 -20.42
N ASP A 99 14.89 1.24 -20.63
CA ASP A 99 15.97 1.06 -19.66
C ASP A 99 15.70 1.86 -18.38
N LEU A 100 16.06 1.28 -17.24
CA LEU A 100 16.01 1.95 -15.94
C LEU A 100 16.97 3.15 -15.92
N PRO A 101 16.49 4.37 -15.63
CA PRO A 101 17.36 5.53 -15.48
C PRO A 101 18.43 5.34 -14.39
N PRO A 102 19.64 5.88 -14.57
CA PRO A 102 20.68 5.84 -13.54
C PRO A 102 20.29 6.69 -12.31
N PRO A 103 20.87 6.42 -11.14
CA PRO A 103 20.77 7.31 -9.98
C PRO A 103 21.23 8.73 -10.31
N VAL A 104 20.53 9.74 -9.79
CA VAL A 104 20.90 11.15 -9.98
C VAL A 104 22.27 11.47 -9.37
N GLU A 105 22.63 10.77 -8.30
CA GLU A 105 23.93 10.87 -7.63
C GLU A 105 25.09 10.56 -8.58
N ASP A 106 24.94 9.54 -9.43
CA ASP A 106 25.99 9.12 -10.37
C ASP A 106 26.20 10.19 -11.45
N LEU A 107 25.11 10.76 -11.97
CA LEU A 107 25.17 11.82 -12.99
C LEU A 107 25.78 13.13 -12.44
N LEU A 108 25.44 13.49 -11.20
CA LEU A 108 25.96 14.69 -10.57
C LEU A 108 27.37 14.51 -10.01
N ALA A 109 27.80 13.27 -9.72
CA ALA A 109 29.20 12.97 -9.42
C ALA A 109 30.09 13.17 -10.66
N GLU A 110 29.60 12.78 -11.85
CA GLU A 110 30.31 13.01 -13.12
C GLU A 110 30.36 14.50 -13.48
N ARG A 111 29.24 15.22 -13.32
CA ARG A 111 29.13 16.65 -13.64
C ARG A 111 28.36 17.42 -12.55
N PRO A 112 29.05 17.93 -11.51
CA PRO A 112 28.41 18.59 -10.37
C PRO A 112 27.65 19.88 -10.67
N ASP A 113 27.96 20.56 -11.78
CA ASP A 113 27.33 21.81 -12.21
C ASP A 113 26.18 21.60 -13.21
N ARG A 114 25.79 20.35 -13.47
CA ARG A 114 24.74 20.04 -14.44
C ARG A 114 23.38 20.56 -13.97
N ASN A 115 22.67 21.20 -14.90
CA ASN A 115 21.31 21.65 -14.71
C ASN A 115 20.38 20.49 -14.36
N VAL A 116 19.38 20.75 -13.51
CA VAL A 116 18.37 19.77 -13.09
C VAL A 116 16.97 20.36 -13.27
N CYS A 117 16.08 19.60 -13.91
CA CYS A 117 14.64 19.84 -13.92
C CYS A 117 13.96 18.83 -13.00
N LEU A 118 13.22 19.34 -12.02
CA LEU A 118 12.39 18.50 -11.17
C LEU A 118 11.12 18.14 -11.93
N VAL A 119 10.72 16.88 -11.86
CA VAL A 119 9.44 16.43 -12.39
C VAL A 119 8.62 15.80 -11.27
N ASP A 120 7.31 16.02 -11.24
CA ASP A 120 6.39 15.44 -10.24
C ASP A 120 6.57 15.94 -8.79
N PHE A 121 7.42 16.94 -8.55
CA PHE A 121 7.50 17.58 -7.25
C PHE A 121 8.16 18.96 -7.29
N GLN A 122 7.93 19.74 -6.23
CA GLN A 122 8.74 20.92 -5.89
C GLN A 122 9.00 21.11 -4.40
N GLN A 123 8.55 20.21 -3.52
CA GLN A 123 8.79 20.35 -2.09
C GLN A 123 10.23 19.96 -1.72
N GLN A 124 10.88 20.77 -0.88
CA GLN A 124 12.27 20.51 -0.47
C GLN A 124 12.43 19.18 0.29
N SER A 125 11.40 18.74 1.01
CA SER A 125 11.40 17.45 1.72
C SER A 125 11.41 16.24 0.79
N GLN A 126 11.11 16.43 -0.49
CA GLN A 126 11.10 15.40 -1.53
C GLN A 126 12.34 15.44 -2.42
N LEU A 127 13.23 16.41 -2.23
CA LEU A 127 14.43 16.62 -3.05
C LEU A 127 15.53 15.64 -2.65
N ASN A 128 16.18 15.02 -3.65
CA ASN A 128 17.36 14.21 -3.41
C ASN A 128 18.51 15.09 -2.89
N PRO A 129 19.17 14.73 -1.75
CA PRO A 129 20.23 15.55 -1.16
C PRO A 129 21.44 15.83 -2.05
N ALA A 130 21.67 15.01 -3.09
CA ALA A 130 22.75 15.21 -4.03
C ALA A 130 22.49 16.37 -5.00
N ILE A 131 21.25 16.83 -5.15
CA ILE A 131 20.87 17.92 -6.07
C ILE A 131 21.09 19.27 -5.38
N PRO A 132 22.07 20.09 -5.82
CA PRO A 132 22.23 21.43 -5.29
C PRO A 132 21.08 22.32 -5.74
N MET A 133 20.52 23.13 -4.83
CA MET A 133 19.41 24.05 -5.14
C MET A 133 19.74 24.99 -6.31
N ALA A 134 21.02 25.37 -6.46
CA ALA A 134 21.51 26.25 -7.52
C ALA A 134 21.49 25.60 -8.92
N ASN A 135 21.42 24.27 -9.01
CA ASN A 135 21.36 23.53 -10.28
C ASN A 135 19.93 23.44 -10.81
N ILE A 136 18.92 23.76 -10.00
CA ILE A 136 17.52 23.63 -10.42
C ILE A 136 17.20 24.74 -11.43
N VAL A 137 16.81 24.34 -12.63
CA VAL A 137 16.45 25.23 -13.74
C VAL A 137 15.05 25.01 -14.27
N GLY A 138 14.35 23.98 -13.79
CA GLY A 138 13.02 23.62 -14.23
C GLY A 138 12.20 22.88 -13.19
N VAL A 139 10.88 23.02 -13.26
CA VAL A 139 9.87 22.22 -12.56
C VAL A 139 8.74 21.90 -13.53
N ILE A 140 8.35 20.62 -13.61
CA ILE A 140 7.11 20.15 -14.25
C ILE A 140 6.35 19.37 -13.19
N ASP A 141 5.20 19.85 -12.73
CA ASP A 141 4.54 19.28 -11.56
C ASP A 141 3.01 19.41 -11.65
N HIS A 142 2.30 18.64 -10.84
CA HIS A 142 0.85 18.74 -10.67
C HIS A 142 0.43 18.96 -9.21
N HIS A 143 1.39 18.94 -8.28
CA HIS A 143 1.16 19.17 -6.86
C HIS A 143 0.94 20.65 -6.52
N ALA A 144 0.24 20.87 -5.41
CA ALA A 144 0.06 22.21 -4.85
C ALA A 144 1.39 22.78 -4.32
N LEU A 145 1.62 24.08 -4.55
CA LEU A 145 2.69 24.83 -3.89
C LEU A 145 2.37 24.97 -2.40
N GLN A 146 3.30 24.56 -1.54
CA GLN A 146 3.18 24.66 -0.08
C GLN A 146 4.32 25.49 0.52
N SER A 147 4.32 25.68 1.84
CA SER A 147 5.27 26.55 2.55
C SER A 147 6.74 26.15 2.39
N ASN A 148 7.02 24.88 2.06
CA ASN A 148 8.39 24.36 1.91
C ASN A 148 8.74 24.02 0.45
N THR A 149 8.18 24.79 -0.49
CA THR A 149 8.56 24.76 -1.90
C THR A 149 10.03 25.15 -2.08
N ILE A 150 10.71 24.60 -3.09
CA ILE A 150 12.05 25.03 -3.48
C ILE A 150 12.11 26.54 -3.75
N VAL A 151 13.23 27.17 -3.43
CA VAL A 151 13.47 28.60 -3.67
C VAL A 151 14.75 28.74 -4.48
N THR A 152 14.64 29.34 -5.66
CA THR A 152 15.77 29.55 -6.58
C THR A 152 16.18 31.02 -6.63
N GLU A 153 17.48 31.28 -6.81
CA GLU A 153 17.99 32.66 -6.93
C GLU A 153 17.70 33.29 -8.30
N LYS A 154 17.53 32.44 -9.33
CA LYS A 154 17.28 32.85 -10.72
C LYS A 154 15.90 32.36 -11.16
N PRO A 155 15.26 33.04 -12.13
CA PRO A 155 14.09 32.50 -12.80
C PRO A 155 14.37 31.13 -13.40
N ILE A 156 13.41 30.22 -13.27
CA ILE A 156 13.46 28.85 -13.79
C ILE A 156 12.22 28.58 -14.66
N PHE A 157 12.28 27.53 -15.48
CA PHE A 157 11.09 27.03 -16.18
C PHE A 157 10.13 26.40 -15.17
N VAL A 158 8.83 26.71 -15.26
CA VAL A 158 7.82 26.12 -14.38
C VAL A 158 6.56 25.83 -15.20
N ASP A 159 6.17 24.56 -15.29
CA ASP A 159 4.89 24.11 -15.83
C ASP A 159 4.15 23.32 -14.75
N ILE A 160 3.19 23.99 -14.08
CA ILE A 160 2.36 23.35 -13.06
C ILE A 160 0.92 23.40 -13.53
N ARG A 161 0.29 22.24 -13.65
CA ARG A 161 -1.12 22.12 -14.05
C ARG A 161 -1.88 21.30 -13.02
N PRO A 162 -3.09 21.73 -12.62
CA PRO A 162 -3.90 21.02 -11.64
C PRO A 162 -4.58 19.79 -12.29
N TRP A 163 -3.79 18.88 -12.82
CA TRP A 163 -4.21 17.64 -13.48
C TRP A 163 -3.91 16.44 -12.58
N GLY A 164 -4.50 15.29 -12.89
CA GLY A 164 -4.40 14.09 -12.05
C GLY A 164 -3.00 13.49 -12.01
N CYS A 165 -2.19 13.73 -13.06
CA CYS A 165 -0.85 13.16 -13.22
C CYS A 165 0.06 14.15 -13.96
N MET A 166 1.34 14.26 -13.58
CA MET A 166 2.32 15.08 -14.28
C MET A 166 2.67 14.49 -15.65
N SER A 167 2.70 13.16 -15.81
CA SER A 167 2.85 12.53 -17.13
C SER A 167 1.76 12.94 -18.14
N SER A 168 0.55 13.32 -17.68
CA SER A 168 -0.47 13.93 -18.55
C SER A 168 0.02 15.25 -19.15
N ILE A 169 0.71 16.08 -18.34
CA ILE A 169 1.31 17.35 -18.76
C ILE A 169 2.37 17.09 -19.82
N VAL A 170 3.27 16.12 -19.60
CA VAL A 170 4.33 15.76 -20.55
C VAL A 170 3.74 15.27 -21.86
N ALA A 171 2.83 14.29 -21.85
CA ALA A 171 2.21 13.74 -23.04
C ALA A 171 1.42 14.80 -23.83
N HIS A 172 0.66 15.66 -23.14
CA HIS A 172 -0.01 16.79 -23.77
C HIS A 172 1.01 17.75 -24.41
N THR A 173 2.15 18.00 -23.76
CA THR A 173 3.18 18.91 -24.25
C THR A 173 3.87 18.38 -25.51
N TYR A 174 4.02 17.05 -25.66
CA TYR A 174 4.40 16.46 -26.95
C TYR A 174 3.42 16.84 -28.06
N ALA A 175 2.12 16.72 -27.81
CA ALA A 175 1.10 17.06 -28.80
C ALA A 175 1.13 18.55 -29.15
N VAL A 176 1.06 19.45 -28.16
CA VAL A 176 0.98 20.90 -28.46
C VAL A 176 2.27 21.50 -29.04
N ASN A 177 3.43 20.90 -28.75
CA ASN A 177 4.70 21.33 -29.34
C ASN A 177 5.01 20.61 -30.66
N GLU A 178 4.08 19.78 -31.14
CA GLU A 178 4.22 18.97 -32.36
C GLU A 178 5.55 18.20 -32.35
N LYS A 179 5.84 17.55 -31.21
CA LYS A 179 7.05 16.76 -30.98
C LYS A 179 6.73 15.28 -31.17
N PHE A 180 7.63 14.57 -31.87
CA PHE A 180 7.51 13.12 -32.03
C PHE A 180 7.63 12.43 -30.67
N LEU A 181 6.63 11.62 -30.32
CA LEU A 181 6.60 10.84 -29.08
C LEU A 181 6.93 9.37 -29.37
N PRO A 182 8.10 8.84 -28.96
CA PRO A 182 8.43 7.43 -29.15
C PRO A 182 7.41 6.50 -28.47
N LYS A 183 7.08 5.36 -29.11
CA LYS A 183 6.08 4.41 -28.58
C LYS A 183 6.40 3.88 -27.18
N PRO A 184 7.65 3.45 -26.86
CA PRO A 184 7.97 3.02 -25.50
C PRO A 184 7.71 4.10 -24.45
N ILE A 185 8.03 5.35 -24.78
CA ILE A 185 7.83 6.50 -23.89
C ILE A 185 6.35 6.84 -23.75
N ALA A 186 5.58 6.83 -24.83
CA ALA A 186 4.12 6.95 -24.76
C ALA A 186 3.50 5.90 -23.84
N GLY A 187 4.01 4.67 -23.89
CA GLY A 187 3.60 3.58 -23.02
C GLY A 187 3.89 3.85 -21.55
N MET A 188 5.10 4.31 -21.24
CA MET A 188 5.47 4.73 -19.87
C MET A 188 4.56 5.84 -19.35
N LEU A 189 4.31 6.88 -20.15
CA LEU A 189 3.44 7.99 -19.78
C LEU A 189 1.99 7.53 -19.56
N LEU A 190 1.46 6.63 -20.40
CA LEU A 190 0.14 6.03 -20.21
C LEU A 190 0.08 5.26 -18.87
N SER A 191 1.07 4.43 -18.60
CA SER A 191 1.16 3.65 -17.37
C SER A 191 1.21 4.53 -16.11
N ALA A 192 1.95 5.64 -16.15
CA ALA A 192 1.97 6.63 -15.05
C ALA A 192 0.60 7.26 -14.82
N ILE A 193 -0.08 7.72 -15.88
CA ILE A 193 -1.41 8.33 -15.74
C ILE A 193 -2.40 7.33 -15.15
N LEU A 194 -2.38 6.07 -15.59
CA LEU A 194 -3.23 5.03 -15.01
C LEU A 194 -2.94 4.79 -13.52
N SER A 195 -1.68 4.95 -13.08
CA SER A 195 -1.26 4.77 -11.69
C SER A 195 -1.81 5.87 -10.78
N ASP A 196 -1.49 7.14 -11.05
CA ASP A 196 -1.85 8.27 -10.19
C ASP A 196 -3.34 8.51 -10.16
N THR A 197 -3.99 8.29 -11.30
CA THR A 197 -5.43 8.47 -11.43
C THR A 197 -6.21 7.24 -10.99
N LEU A 198 -5.57 6.14 -10.59
CA LEU A 198 -6.23 4.88 -10.22
C LEU A 198 -7.23 4.42 -11.29
N ASN A 199 -6.79 4.31 -12.55
CA ASN A 199 -7.65 4.08 -13.71
C ASN A 199 -8.72 5.17 -13.93
N LEU A 200 -8.36 6.44 -13.77
CA LEU A 200 -9.26 7.59 -13.92
C LEU A 200 -10.39 7.62 -12.87
N ARG A 201 -10.14 7.07 -11.67
CA ARG A 201 -11.11 7.01 -10.56
C ARG A 201 -10.68 7.78 -9.32
N SER A 202 -9.43 8.22 -9.29
CA SER A 202 -8.90 9.10 -8.25
C SER A 202 -9.69 10.41 -8.25
N PRO A 203 -9.94 11.01 -7.08
CA PRO A 203 -10.53 12.36 -7.00
C PRO A 203 -9.65 13.45 -7.62
N THR A 204 -8.38 13.17 -7.92
CA THR A 204 -7.48 14.09 -8.64
C THR A 204 -7.66 14.06 -10.15
N THR A 205 -8.32 13.03 -10.69
CA THR A 205 -8.53 12.84 -12.13
C THR A 205 -9.28 14.03 -12.73
N THR A 206 -8.82 14.50 -13.89
CA THR A 206 -9.46 15.56 -14.65
C THR A 206 -9.78 15.11 -16.06
N ALA A 207 -10.66 15.86 -16.75
CA ALA A 207 -10.96 15.63 -18.17
C ALA A 207 -9.72 15.69 -19.08
N TRP A 208 -8.63 16.36 -18.65
CA TRP A 208 -7.38 16.35 -19.41
C TRP A 208 -6.64 15.01 -19.30
N ASP A 209 -6.69 14.35 -18.14
CA ASP A 209 -6.14 13.00 -17.99
C ASP A 209 -6.89 12.01 -18.87
N GLU A 210 -8.24 12.08 -18.87
CA GLU A 210 -9.10 11.25 -19.71
C GLU A 210 -8.81 11.42 -21.21
N ARG A 211 -8.69 12.67 -21.68
CA ARG A 211 -8.29 13.01 -23.07
C ARG A 211 -6.92 12.46 -23.44
N VAL A 212 -5.94 12.63 -22.57
CA VAL A 212 -4.56 12.19 -22.83
C VAL A 212 -4.49 10.66 -22.82
N VAL A 213 -5.20 9.98 -21.92
CA VAL A 213 -5.33 8.52 -21.94
C VAL A 213 -5.99 8.06 -23.24
N ALA A 214 -7.08 8.68 -23.67
CA ALA A 214 -7.73 8.36 -24.95
C ALA A 214 -6.76 8.53 -26.13
N MET A 215 -5.98 9.63 -26.16
CA MET A 215 -4.94 9.85 -27.17
C MET A 215 -3.87 8.76 -27.13
N LEU A 216 -3.35 8.41 -25.95
CA LEU A 216 -2.26 7.44 -25.82
C LEU A 216 -2.70 6.01 -26.10
N VAL A 217 -3.90 5.61 -25.68
CA VAL A 217 -4.51 4.31 -26.02
C VAL A 217 -4.64 4.14 -27.53
N GLN A 218 -5.17 5.18 -28.21
CA GLN A 218 -5.23 5.23 -29.67
C GLN A 218 -3.84 5.17 -30.30
N TYR A 219 -2.92 5.99 -29.80
CA TYR A 219 -1.56 6.05 -30.32
C TYR A 219 -0.90 4.67 -30.25
N LEU A 220 -0.95 4.02 -29.10
CA LEU A 220 -0.30 2.74 -28.84
C LEU A 220 -1.04 1.54 -29.45
N ASN A 221 -2.25 1.74 -29.99
CA ASN A 221 -3.17 0.67 -30.39
C ASN A 221 -3.44 -0.32 -29.25
N VAL A 222 -3.66 0.18 -28.03
CA VAL A 222 -4.00 -0.66 -26.88
C VAL A 222 -5.42 -1.18 -27.06
N THR A 223 -5.58 -2.50 -27.20
CA THR A 223 -6.87 -3.15 -27.44
C THR A 223 -7.69 -3.36 -26.17
N ASP A 224 -7.03 -3.58 -25.04
CA ASP A 224 -7.67 -3.69 -23.72
C ASP A 224 -6.84 -2.91 -22.68
N VAL A 225 -7.30 -1.69 -22.39
CA VAL A 225 -6.64 -0.81 -21.41
C VAL A 225 -6.84 -1.30 -19.97
N ASN A 226 -7.94 -2.01 -19.69
CA ASN A 226 -8.16 -2.59 -18.37
C ASN A 226 -7.23 -3.79 -18.12
N GLU A 227 -6.93 -4.58 -19.15
CA GLU A 227 -5.94 -5.67 -19.01
C GLU A 227 -4.55 -5.11 -18.70
N LEU A 228 -4.13 -4.05 -19.40
CA LEU A 228 -2.87 -3.34 -19.11
C LEU A 228 -2.85 -2.84 -17.66
N ALA A 229 -3.89 -2.10 -17.26
CA ALA A 229 -4.01 -1.56 -15.91
C ALA A 229 -4.02 -2.67 -14.85
N ALA A 230 -4.76 -3.76 -15.07
CA ALA A 230 -4.81 -4.88 -14.15
C ALA A 230 -3.43 -5.51 -13.96
N LYS A 231 -2.68 -5.77 -15.05
CA LYS A 231 -1.31 -6.30 -14.94
C LYS A 231 -0.40 -5.37 -14.13
N GLN A 232 -0.49 -4.06 -14.37
CA GLN A 232 0.27 -3.05 -13.64
C GLN A 232 -0.08 -3.02 -12.14
N PHE A 233 -1.37 -3.00 -11.79
CA PHE A 233 -1.80 -2.97 -10.40
C PHE A 233 -1.53 -4.27 -9.64
N ARG A 234 -1.55 -5.42 -10.32
CA ARG A 234 -1.04 -6.67 -9.75
C ARG A 234 0.44 -6.54 -9.39
N ALA A 235 1.25 -6.00 -10.29
CA ALA A 235 2.66 -5.74 -10.02
C ALA A 235 2.85 -4.77 -8.83
N LYS A 236 2.06 -3.68 -8.76
CA LYS A 236 2.08 -2.73 -7.62
C LYS A 236 1.80 -3.40 -6.28
N SER A 237 0.81 -4.31 -6.24
CA SER A 237 0.42 -5.05 -5.05
C SER A 237 1.34 -6.21 -4.68
N HIS A 238 2.35 -6.53 -5.51
CA HIS A 238 3.19 -7.72 -5.33
C HIS A 238 3.89 -7.75 -3.97
N SER A 239 4.29 -6.60 -3.42
CA SER A 239 4.87 -6.51 -2.07
C SER A 239 3.93 -7.07 -0.98
N LEU A 240 2.62 -6.87 -1.10
CA LEU A 240 1.62 -7.44 -0.19
C LEU A 240 1.53 -8.95 -0.33
N SER A 241 1.71 -9.49 -1.54
CA SER A 241 1.73 -10.94 -1.76
C SER A 241 2.92 -11.63 -1.08
N LEU A 242 4.03 -10.90 -0.89
CA LEU A 242 5.22 -11.39 -0.19
C LEU A 242 5.12 -11.26 1.34
N MET A 243 4.17 -10.47 1.86
CA MET A 243 3.98 -10.34 3.30
C MET A 243 3.43 -11.63 3.92
N THR A 244 3.92 -11.96 5.11
CA THR A 244 3.36 -13.08 5.89
C THR A 244 1.95 -12.73 6.40
N PRO A 245 1.09 -13.72 6.70
CA PRO A 245 -0.20 -13.47 7.34
C PRO A 245 -0.06 -12.61 8.60
N TYR A 246 0.97 -12.87 9.41
CA TYR A 246 1.31 -12.06 10.59
C TYR A 246 1.51 -10.58 10.22
N ALA A 247 2.31 -10.29 9.19
CA ALA A 247 2.56 -8.92 8.75
C ALA A 247 1.30 -8.24 8.20
N LEU A 248 0.45 -8.98 7.47
CA LEU A 248 -0.82 -8.45 6.96
C LEU A 248 -1.80 -8.10 8.08
N VAL A 249 -1.91 -8.95 9.11
CA VAL A 249 -2.81 -8.70 10.25
C VAL A 249 -2.28 -7.61 11.17
N ASN A 250 -0.96 -7.59 11.44
CA ASN A 250 -0.37 -6.67 12.42
C ASN A 250 0.11 -5.34 11.83
N GLY A 251 0.25 -5.24 10.51
CA GLY A 251 0.88 -4.09 9.83
C GLY A 251 0.18 -2.76 10.07
N ASP A 252 -1.14 -2.70 9.84
CA ASP A 252 -1.97 -1.53 10.16
C ASP A 252 -3.19 -1.92 11.02
N VAL A 253 -2.95 -2.60 12.14
CA VAL A 253 -3.98 -2.83 13.16
C VAL A 253 -4.09 -1.65 14.11
N LYS A 254 -5.33 -1.21 14.40
CA LYS A 254 -5.63 -0.26 15.48
C LYS A 254 -6.70 -0.82 16.38
N GLN A 255 -6.57 -0.59 17.68
CA GLN A 255 -7.54 -1.01 18.68
C GLN A 255 -8.45 0.17 19.07
N PHE A 256 -9.75 -0.09 19.13
CA PHE A 256 -10.78 0.88 19.49
C PHE A 256 -11.64 0.31 20.61
N LYS A 257 -12.06 1.17 21.54
CA LYS A 257 -13.00 0.80 22.60
C LYS A 257 -14.34 1.45 22.34
N PHE A 258 -15.40 0.65 22.40
CA PHE A 258 -16.78 1.09 22.24
C PHE A 258 -17.56 0.73 23.48
N SER A 259 -18.36 1.65 24.01
CA SER A 259 -19.18 1.41 25.19
C SER A 259 -20.65 1.37 24.80
N SER A 260 -21.34 0.32 25.20
CA SER A 260 -22.78 0.15 25.01
C SER A 260 -23.56 0.96 26.05
N PRO A 261 -24.86 1.25 25.81
CA PRO A 261 -25.70 1.99 26.74
C PRO A 261 -25.88 1.32 28.12
N ASP A 262 -25.71 0.00 28.20
CA ASP A 262 -25.78 -0.78 29.44
C ASP A 262 -24.45 -0.77 30.23
N GLY A 263 -23.43 -0.05 29.74
CA GLY A 263 -22.14 0.14 30.41
C GLY A 263 -21.08 -0.91 30.07
N ALA A 264 -21.38 -1.92 29.24
CA ALA A 264 -20.35 -2.83 28.75
C ALA A 264 -19.38 -2.10 27.81
N THR A 265 -18.11 -2.48 27.83
CA THR A 265 -17.09 -1.92 26.92
C THR A 265 -16.47 -3.05 26.12
N HIS A 266 -16.47 -2.88 24.80
CA HIS A 266 -15.93 -3.82 23.84
C HIS A 266 -14.71 -3.23 23.15
N SER A 267 -13.62 -3.98 23.14
CA SER A 267 -12.37 -3.63 22.49
C SER A 267 -12.26 -4.37 21.16
N VAL A 268 -12.18 -3.63 20.07
CA VAL A 268 -12.14 -4.16 18.70
C VAL A 268 -10.81 -3.78 18.07
N ALA A 269 -10.06 -4.79 17.64
CA ALA A 269 -8.90 -4.60 16.78
C ALA A 269 -9.35 -4.58 15.31
N TYR A 270 -8.90 -3.56 14.57
CA TYR A 270 -9.27 -3.35 13.17
C TYR A 270 -8.02 -3.15 12.31
N ALA A 271 -7.70 -4.18 11.53
CA ALA A 271 -6.63 -4.17 10.55
C ALA A 271 -7.13 -3.72 9.17
N VAL A 272 -6.25 -3.11 8.39
CA VAL A 272 -6.53 -2.66 7.03
C VAL A 272 -5.40 -3.11 6.12
N VAL A 273 -5.75 -3.72 4.99
CA VAL A 273 -4.85 -3.99 3.87
C VAL A 273 -5.38 -3.21 2.69
N GLU A 274 -4.74 -2.08 2.37
CA GLU A 274 -5.04 -1.30 1.18
C GLU A 274 -4.27 -1.89 0.00
N THR A 275 -4.96 -2.19 -1.09
CA THR A 275 -4.38 -2.88 -2.24
C THR A 275 -5.04 -2.45 -3.54
N THR A 276 -4.27 -2.55 -4.62
CA THR A 276 -4.75 -2.41 -5.99
C THR A 276 -5.12 -3.75 -6.64
N ASP A 277 -4.90 -4.86 -5.92
CA ASP A 277 -5.38 -6.20 -6.27
C ASP A 277 -6.02 -6.85 -5.03
N ALA A 278 -7.31 -6.56 -4.83
CA ALA A 278 -8.08 -7.11 -3.72
C ALA A 278 -8.31 -8.62 -3.87
N GLU A 279 -8.47 -9.12 -5.10
CA GLU A 279 -8.70 -10.54 -5.35
C GLU A 279 -7.51 -11.39 -4.89
N ALA A 280 -6.28 -10.99 -5.22
CA ALA A 280 -5.08 -11.69 -4.75
C ALA A 280 -4.95 -11.69 -3.22
N SER A 281 -5.33 -10.58 -2.57
CA SER A 281 -5.30 -10.50 -1.10
C SER A 281 -6.39 -11.40 -0.48
N LEU A 282 -7.58 -11.43 -1.08
CA LEU A 282 -8.70 -12.25 -0.63
C LEU A 282 -8.51 -13.74 -0.94
N ALA A 283 -7.71 -14.10 -1.93
CA ALA A 283 -7.31 -15.48 -2.20
C ALA A 283 -6.50 -16.08 -1.03
N ARG A 284 -5.88 -15.23 -0.20
CA ARG A 284 -5.11 -15.63 0.99
C ARG A 284 -5.92 -15.62 2.28
N ALA A 285 -7.25 -15.46 2.21
CA ALA A 285 -8.09 -15.39 3.41
C ALA A 285 -7.94 -16.62 4.32
N ASP A 286 -7.70 -17.81 3.74
CA ASP A 286 -7.52 -19.06 4.49
C ASP A 286 -6.23 -19.07 5.35
N GLU A 287 -5.23 -18.27 4.99
CA GLU A 287 -4.02 -18.04 5.79
C GLU A 287 -4.21 -16.88 6.79
N ILE A 288 -4.92 -15.82 6.38
CA ILE A 288 -5.10 -14.59 7.15
C ILE A 288 -6.06 -14.78 8.33
N ILE A 289 -7.18 -15.49 8.13
CA ILE A 289 -8.21 -15.69 9.15
C ILE A 289 -7.67 -16.44 10.39
N PRO A 290 -6.91 -17.55 10.25
CA PRO A 290 -6.25 -18.17 11.39
C PRO A 290 -5.33 -17.22 12.15
N GLU A 291 -4.57 -16.37 11.46
CA GLU A 291 -3.71 -15.39 12.08
C GLU A 291 -4.51 -14.31 12.83
N MET A 292 -5.66 -13.86 12.31
CA MET A 292 -6.55 -12.96 13.05
C MET A 292 -7.04 -13.59 14.37
N ARG A 293 -7.33 -14.90 14.37
CA ARG A 293 -7.67 -15.64 15.59
C ARG A 293 -6.47 -15.71 16.55
N ALA A 294 -5.27 -16.00 16.03
CA ALA A 294 -4.04 -16.03 16.82
C ALA A 294 -3.74 -14.66 17.45
N PHE A 295 -3.89 -13.58 16.69
CA PHE A 295 -3.76 -12.20 17.18
C PHE A 295 -4.72 -11.94 18.35
N LYS A 296 -6.00 -12.30 18.20
CA LYS A 296 -7.00 -12.14 19.25
C LYS A 296 -6.65 -12.96 20.50
N LEU A 297 -6.22 -14.21 20.35
CA LEU A 297 -5.80 -15.06 21.48
C LEU A 297 -4.57 -14.50 22.21
N ALA A 298 -3.62 -13.91 21.48
CA ALA A 298 -2.43 -13.28 22.05
C ALA A 298 -2.72 -11.94 22.76
N ASN A 299 -3.86 -11.31 22.48
CA ASN A 299 -4.26 -10.01 23.02
C ASN A 299 -5.55 -10.15 23.84
N ALA A 300 -5.42 -10.55 25.11
CA ALA A 300 -6.56 -10.78 26.02
C ALA A 300 -7.50 -9.57 26.22
N THR A 301 -7.07 -8.36 25.83
CA THR A 301 -7.86 -7.13 25.87
C THR A 301 -8.65 -6.87 24.58
N VAL A 302 -8.65 -7.78 23.60
CA VAL A 302 -9.34 -7.64 22.32
C VAL A 302 -10.50 -8.63 22.26
N ASP A 303 -11.74 -8.13 22.21
CA ASP A 303 -12.95 -8.94 22.14
C ASP A 303 -13.25 -9.40 20.71
N ALA A 304 -12.93 -8.56 19.72
CA ALA A 304 -13.14 -8.83 18.30
C ALA A 304 -11.95 -8.37 17.44
N CYS A 305 -11.60 -9.15 16.41
CA CYS A 305 -10.59 -8.78 15.42
C CYS A 305 -11.20 -8.77 14.01
N LEU A 306 -11.14 -7.64 13.33
CA LEU A 306 -11.64 -7.44 11.97
C LEU A 306 -10.48 -7.03 11.05
N LEU A 307 -10.51 -7.46 9.79
CA LEU A 307 -9.55 -7.01 8.78
C LEU A 307 -10.30 -6.61 7.51
N ALA A 308 -10.13 -5.37 7.07
CA ALA A 308 -10.65 -4.92 5.78
C ALA A 308 -9.57 -5.01 4.70
N VAL A 309 -9.85 -5.75 3.63
CA VAL A 309 -9.12 -5.64 2.36
C VAL A 309 -9.79 -4.52 1.56
N VAL A 310 -9.10 -3.41 1.41
CA VAL A 310 -9.60 -2.20 0.75
C VAL A 310 -9.07 -2.17 -0.68
N ASP A 311 -9.98 -2.26 -1.65
CA ASP A 311 -9.68 -2.05 -3.05
C ASP A 311 -9.68 -0.54 -3.34
N ILE A 312 -8.48 0.04 -3.41
CA ILE A 312 -8.32 1.48 -3.63
C ILE A 312 -8.67 1.90 -5.07
N VAL A 313 -8.68 0.95 -6.02
CA VAL A 313 -9.06 1.20 -7.40
C VAL A 313 -10.59 1.21 -7.51
N ASN A 314 -11.25 0.22 -6.92
CA ASN A 314 -12.70 0.10 -6.99
C ASN A 314 -13.46 0.92 -5.95
N LEU A 315 -12.76 1.51 -4.99
CA LEU A 315 -13.33 2.23 -3.85
C LEU A 315 -14.36 1.38 -3.08
N THR A 316 -14.03 0.10 -2.92
CA THR A 316 -14.84 -0.88 -2.19
C THR A 316 -13.96 -1.67 -1.24
N SER A 317 -14.54 -2.24 -0.18
CA SER A 317 -13.80 -3.12 0.71
C SER A 317 -14.48 -4.48 0.89
N THR A 318 -13.69 -5.49 1.24
CA THR A 318 -14.20 -6.76 1.76
C THR A 318 -13.67 -6.96 3.17
N LEU A 319 -14.58 -7.16 4.11
CA LEU A 319 -14.25 -7.42 5.50
C LEU A 319 -14.06 -8.92 5.70
N LEU A 320 -12.90 -9.32 6.20
CA LEU A 320 -12.63 -10.65 6.70
C LEU A 320 -13.09 -10.77 8.16
N VAL A 321 -13.75 -11.87 8.45
CA VAL A 321 -14.41 -12.16 9.72
C VAL A 321 -13.88 -13.47 10.25
N CYS A 322 -13.28 -13.44 11.45
CA CYS A 322 -12.58 -14.61 12.00
C CYS A 322 -13.39 -15.40 13.05
N GLY A 323 -14.59 -14.96 13.42
CA GLY A 323 -15.40 -15.59 14.46
C GLY A 323 -16.84 -15.08 14.53
N ARG A 324 -17.65 -15.67 15.42
CA ARG A 324 -19.08 -15.37 15.55
C ARG A 324 -19.35 -13.98 16.14
N ILE A 325 -18.48 -13.49 17.03
CA ILE A 325 -18.59 -12.14 17.60
C ILE A 325 -18.38 -11.11 16.48
N GLU A 326 -17.31 -11.30 15.71
CA GLU A 326 -16.95 -10.51 14.54
C GLU A 326 -18.07 -10.52 13.50
N ALA A 327 -18.65 -11.69 13.21
CA ALA A 327 -19.76 -11.84 12.27
C ALA A 327 -20.99 -11.03 12.71
N SER A 328 -21.41 -11.19 13.97
CA SER A 328 -22.54 -10.47 14.55
C SER A 328 -22.31 -8.95 14.55
N LEU A 329 -21.13 -8.50 14.97
CA LEU A 329 -20.76 -7.10 15.00
C LEU A 329 -20.75 -6.49 13.59
N SER A 330 -20.22 -7.22 12.61
CA SER A 330 -20.10 -6.75 11.23
C SER A 330 -21.48 -6.55 10.60
N VAL A 331 -22.39 -7.50 10.77
CA VAL A 331 -23.77 -7.37 10.26
C VAL A 331 -24.51 -6.24 10.96
N ALA A 332 -24.32 -6.06 12.28
CA ALA A 332 -24.95 -4.96 13.01
C ALA A 332 -24.41 -3.58 12.60
N ALA A 333 -23.11 -3.47 12.31
CA ALA A 333 -22.47 -2.22 11.93
C ALA A 333 -22.71 -1.83 10.48
N TYR A 334 -22.62 -2.78 9.55
CA TYR A 334 -22.58 -2.52 8.12
C TYR A 334 -23.79 -3.04 7.36
N GLY A 335 -24.62 -3.88 7.98
CA GLY A 335 -25.66 -4.63 7.28
C GLY A 335 -25.08 -5.69 6.35
N GLY A 336 -25.84 -6.04 5.31
CA GLY A 336 -25.43 -7.03 4.31
C GLY A 336 -25.52 -8.47 4.77
N ALA A 337 -25.06 -9.38 3.91
CA ALA A 337 -25.00 -10.81 4.17
C ALA A 337 -23.55 -11.30 4.08
N LEU A 338 -23.14 -12.10 5.05
CA LEU A 338 -21.88 -12.82 4.98
C LEU A 338 -21.92 -13.84 3.85
N THR A 339 -20.75 -14.19 3.32
CA THR A 339 -20.58 -15.35 2.43
C THR A 339 -21.09 -16.64 3.09
N HIS A 340 -21.37 -17.67 2.30
CA HIS A 340 -21.94 -18.92 2.79
C HIS A 340 -21.09 -19.60 3.90
N ASP A 341 -19.77 -19.44 3.84
CA ASP A 341 -18.81 -19.91 4.84
C ASP A 341 -18.70 -18.99 6.08
N GLY A 342 -19.36 -17.83 6.06
CA GLY A 342 -19.41 -16.87 7.18
C GLY A 342 -18.14 -16.05 7.37
N THR A 343 -17.21 -16.05 6.40
CA THR A 343 -15.87 -15.46 6.57
C THR A 343 -15.68 -14.09 5.94
N ARG A 344 -16.58 -13.66 5.04
CA ARG A 344 -16.42 -12.40 4.29
C ARG A 344 -17.72 -11.60 4.23
N LEU A 345 -17.60 -10.27 4.33
CA LEU A 345 -18.70 -9.32 4.14
C LEU A 345 -18.28 -8.22 3.15
N ALA A 346 -19.06 -8.01 2.09
CA ALA A 346 -18.82 -6.94 1.13
C ALA A 346 -19.23 -5.57 1.70
N LEU A 347 -18.36 -4.57 1.55
CA LEU A 347 -18.55 -3.19 2.02
C LEU A 347 -18.43 -2.20 0.84
N PRO A 348 -19.49 -2.06 0.01
CA PRO A 348 -19.44 -1.21 -1.16
C PRO A 348 -19.36 0.27 -0.77
N GLY A 349 -18.40 1.00 -1.32
CA GLY A 349 -18.23 2.45 -1.10
C GLY A 349 -17.60 2.84 0.25
N LEU A 350 -17.16 1.88 1.07
CA LEU A 350 -16.46 2.15 2.33
C LEU A 350 -14.98 1.80 2.15
N VAL A 351 -14.09 2.76 2.42
CA VAL A 351 -12.64 2.62 2.17
C VAL A 351 -11.78 3.15 3.32
N SER A 352 -12.33 4.03 4.16
CA SER A 352 -11.59 4.69 5.23
C SER A 352 -11.94 4.13 6.59
N ARG A 353 -10.94 3.60 7.31
CA ARG A 353 -11.13 3.19 8.71
C ARG A 353 -11.67 4.30 9.60
N LYS A 354 -11.17 5.52 9.45
CA LYS A 354 -11.54 6.66 10.30
C LYS A 354 -12.90 7.25 9.93
N LYS A 355 -13.20 7.38 8.63
CA LYS A 355 -14.45 8.02 8.17
C LYS A 355 -15.61 7.04 8.03
N ASP A 356 -15.35 5.78 7.71
CA ASP A 356 -16.39 4.83 7.29
C ASP A 356 -16.54 3.67 8.30
N PHE A 357 -15.45 2.96 8.62
CA PHE A 357 -15.54 1.73 9.42
C PHE A 357 -15.83 1.99 10.91
N VAL A 358 -15.00 2.80 11.57
CA VAL A 358 -15.10 3.05 13.02
C VAL A 358 -16.42 3.75 13.40
N PRO A 359 -16.95 4.74 12.66
CA PRO A 359 -18.24 5.34 12.98
C PRO A 359 -19.40 4.35 12.90
N ALA A 360 -19.39 3.41 11.95
CA ALA A 360 -20.43 2.38 11.84
C ALA A 360 -20.40 1.40 13.02
N LEU A 361 -19.21 0.95 13.43
CA LEU A 361 -19.03 0.14 14.65
C LEU A 361 -19.54 0.88 15.89
N THR A 362 -19.18 2.16 16.02
CA THR A 362 -19.66 3.02 17.11
C THR A 362 -21.18 3.04 17.14
N LYS A 363 -21.82 3.27 15.99
CA LYS A 363 -23.28 3.32 15.87
C LYS A 363 -23.94 2.00 16.28
N ALA A 364 -23.40 0.85 15.87
CA ALA A 364 -23.95 -0.46 16.24
C ALA A 364 -23.89 -0.71 17.75
N VAL A 365 -22.75 -0.47 18.38
CA VAL A 365 -22.58 -0.68 19.83
C VAL A 365 -23.47 0.29 20.61
N THR A 366 -23.51 1.56 20.23
CA THR A 366 -24.40 2.56 20.87
C THR A 366 -25.89 2.26 20.64
N ALA A 367 -26.24 1.59 19.55
CA ALA A 367 -27.62 1.13 19.29
C ALA A 367 -28.01 -0.12 20.10
N GLY A 368 -27.13 -0.60 21.00
CA GLY A 368 -27.40 -1.72 21.89
C GLY A 368 -26.96 -3.08 21.36
N TRP A 369 -26.06 -3.12 20.36
CA TRP A 369 -25.40 -4.38 20.00
C TRP A 369 -24.62 -4.92 21.20
N ASN A 370 -24.76 -6.22 21.45
CA ASN A 370 -24.00 -7.00 22.41
C ASN A 370 -23.59 -8.35 21.77
N PRO A 371 -22.46 -8.95 22.19
CA PRO A 371 -22.04 -10.26 21.69
C PRO A 371 -23.13 -11.33 21.91
N PRO A 372 -23.36 -12.26 20.95
CA PRO A 372 -24.38 -13.30 21.11
C PRO A 372 -24.12 -14.20 22.34
N ALA A 373 -25.17 -14.45 23.14
CA ALA A 373 -25.06 -15.14 24.43
C ALA A 373 -24.59 -16.60 24.33
N ASP A 374 -24.84 -17.25 23.20
CA ASP A 374 -24.37 -18.61 22.88
C ASP A 374 -22.86 -18.67 22.61
N VAL A 375 -22.24 -17.54 22.26
CA VAL A 375 -20.80 -17.42 21.94
C VAL A 375 -19.98 -17.05 23.18
N VAL A 376 -20.55 -16.26 24.09
CA VAL A 376 -19.88 -15.84 25.34
C VAL A 376 -19.60 -17.02 26.27
N ARG A 377 -20.39 -18.10 26.21
CA ARG A 377 -20.22 -19.30 27.05
C ARG A 377 -18.94 -20.09 26.76
N GLU A 378 -18.43 -20.07 25.52
CA GLU A 378 -17.18 -20.76 25.18
C GLU A 378 -15.94 -19.95 25.64
N HIS A 379 -16.02 -18.61 25.66
CA HIS A 379 -14.91 -17.72 26.03
C HIS A 379 -14.80 -17.40 27.52
N SER A 380 -15.86 -17.66 28.30
CA SER A 380 -15.89 -17.40 29.74
C SER A 380 -15.39 -18.58 30.60
N ALA A 381 -14.98 -19.68 29.98
CA ALA A 381 -14.47 -20.85 30.70
C ALA A 381 -13.08 -20.64 31.36
N GLU A 382 -12.35 -19.57 31.01
CA GLU A 382 -11.07 -19.23 31.66
C GLU A 382 -10.91 -17.71 31.84
N ARG A 383 -11.57 -17.13 32.84
CA ARG A 383 -11.10 -15.86 33.44
C ARG A 383 -10.73 -16.16 34.89
N PRO A 384 -9.46 -15.97 35.33
CA PRO A 384 -9.13 -16.03 36.74
C PRO A 384 -9.89 -14.89 37.45
N SER A 385 -10.72 -15.26 38.42
CA SER A 385 -11.39 -14.30 39.29
C SER A 385 -10.33 -13.52 40.08
N ALA A 386 -10.40 -12.19 40.04
CA ALA A 386 -9.71 -11.36 41.01
C ALA A 386 -10.38 -11.61 42.38
N GLU A 387 -9.67 -12.25 43.29
CA GLU A 387 -10.08 -12.34 44.70
C GLU A 387 -9.82 -11.00 45.38
N ASP A 388 -10.83 -10.58 46.14
CA ASP A 388 -10.89 -9.41 47.00
C ASP A 388 -9.83 -9.47 48.10
N ASP A 389 -9.03 -8.42 48.26
CA ASP A 389 -8.20 -8.17 49.45
C ASP A 389 -8.88 -7.09 50.29
N ASP A 390 -9.68 -7.54 51.27
CA ASP A 390 -10.23 -6.70 52.33
C ASP A 390 -9.66 -7.14 53.69
N GLY A 391 -9.12 -6.15 54.42
CA GLY A 391 -9.12 -6.14 55.88
C GLY A 391 -7.80 -6.42 56.59
N GLY A 392 -7.28 -5.38 57.25
CA GLY A 392 -6.93 -5.51 58.67
C GLY A 392 -5.54 -5.02 59.09
N GLU A 393 -5.51 -3.87 59.76
CA GLU A 393 -4.41 -3.35 60.57
C GLU A 393 -3.96 -4.33 61.67
N GLU A 394 -2.66 -4.38 61.98
CA GLU A 394 -2.16 -3.94 63.30
C GLU A 394 -0.62 -3.90 63.40
N ARG A 395 -0.16 -2.93 64.19
CA ARG A 395 1.24 -2.63 64.56
C ARG A 395 1.93 -3.80 65.27
N SER A 396 3.26 -3.90 65.17
CA SER A 396 4.17 -3.57 66.29
C SER A 396 5.60 -4.13 66.10
N THR A 397 6.55 -3.19 66.01
CA THR A 397 7.88 -3.16 66.66
C THR A 397 8.93 -4.25 66.44
N THR A 398 10.14 -3.72 66.16
CA THR A 398 11.49 -4.06 66.70
C THR A 398 12.47 -4.91 65.87
N LYS A 399 13.53 -4.18 65.46
CA LYS A 399 14.97 -4.47 65.61
C LYS A 399 15.60 -5.62 64.81
N THR A 400 16.39 -5.22 63.81
CA THR A 400 17.68 -5.83 63.38
C THR A 400 18.70 -5.84 64.55
N PRO A 401 19.77 -6.69 64.57
CA PRO A 401 20.79 -6.74 63.49
C PRO A 401 21.48 -8.10 63.19
N ALA A 402 22.06 -8.15 61.98
CA ALA A 402 23.31 -8.79 61.51
C ALA A 402 23.87 -10.09 62.15
N GLN A 403 24.19 -11.09 61.30
CA GLN A 403 25.58 -11.57 61.07
C GLN A 403 25.68 -12.69 60.02
N GLU A 404 26.88 -12.78 59.44
CA GLU A 404 27.39 -13.63 58.35
C GLU A 404 27.55 -15.13 58.73
N GLY A 405 27.61 -16.03 57.73
CA GLY A 405 28.24 -17.35 57.90
C GLY A 405 27.70 -18.53 57.06
N GLU A 406 28.45 -18.88 56.01
CA GLU A 406 28.68 -20.18 55.33
C GLU A 406 27.66 -21.36 55.28
N VAL A 407 27.34 -21.72 54.03
CA VAL A 407 27.42 -23.04 53.35
C VAL A 407 27.00 -24.33 54.09
N THR A 408 25.95 -25.00 53.57
CA THR A 408 25.94 -26.46 53.27
C THR A 408 24.76 -26.84 52.34
N LYS A 409 24.98 -27.84 51.48
CA LYS A 409 24.09 -28.28 50.39
C LYS A 409 22.99 -29.26 50.84
N SER A 410 21.89 -29.19 50.09
CA SER A 410 20.97 -30.28 49.66
C SER A 410 19.83 -30.72 50.60
N ALA A 411 18.57 -30.42 50.22
CA ALA A 411 17.74 -31.35 49.42
C ALA A 411 16.29 -30.82 49.21
N MET A 412 15.72 -31.21 48.05
CA MET A 412 14.29 -31.32 47.70
C MET A 412 13.49 -30.10 47.18
N LYS A 413 13.32 -30.13 45.85
CA LYS A 413 12.10 -29.95 45.04
C LYS A 413 11.18 -28.75 45.32
N ARG A 414 11.29 -27.74 44.44
CA ARG A 414 10.14 -26.94 44.00
C ARG A 414 10.06 -26.92 42.47
N ALA A 415 8.86 -27.15 41.96
CA ALA A 415 8.50 -27.03 40.56
C ALA A 415 8.80 -25.60 40.08
N ARG A 416 9.46 -25.47 38.92
CA ARG A 416 9.70 -24.16 38.30
C ARG A 416 8.50 -23.78 37.44
N SER A 417 7.96 -22.61 37.77
CA SER A 417 6.94 -21.87 37.04
C SER A 417 7.44 -21.47 35.64
N MET A 418 6.50 -21.39 34.70
CA MET A 418 6.68 -20.82 33.35
C MET A 418 6.90 -19.30 33.40
N VAL A 419 8.10 -18.87 33.75
CA VAL A 419 8.59 -17.54 33.37
C VAL A 419 10.03 -17.77 32.91
N ASP A 420 10.35 -17.23 31.74
CA ASP A 420 11.59 -17.40 30.97
C ASP A 420 11.53 -18.47 29.86
N ILE A 421 10.76 -18.18 28.81
CA ILE A 421 11.04 -18.68 27.45
C ILE A 421 11.23 -17.45 26.57
N ALA A 422 12.39 -17.35 25.90
CA ALA A 422 12.71 -16.24 25.01
C ALA A 422 11.80 -16.24 23.77
N ARG A 423 11.37 -15.04 23.34
CA ARG A 423 10.60 -14.81 22.10
C ARG A 423 11.44 -15.27 20.90
N GLY A 424 11.25 -16.51 20.45
CA GLY A 424 11.96 -17.10 19.30
C GLY A 424 11.75 -18.61 19.10
N ASP A 425 11.26 -19.34 20.11
CA ASP A 425 11.26 -20.82 20.11
C ASP A 425 9.90 -21.50 19.80
N LEU A 426 8.91 -20.74 19.33
CA LEU A 426 7.57 -21.26 19.01
C LEU A 426 7.27 -21.15 17.51
N VAL A 427 6.83 -22.25 16.91
CA VAL A 427 6.38 -22.33 15.52
C VAL A 427 4.98 -22.96 15.50
N VAL A 428 4.11 -22.46 14.62
CA VAL A 428 2.75 -22.98 14.40
C VAL A 428 2.83 -24.29 13.60
N ASP A 429 2.11 -25.32 14.03
CA ASP A 429 1.99 -26.60 13.33
C ASP A 429 1.02 -26.47 12.15
N TYR A 430 1.52 -26.75 10.93
CA TYR A 430 0.78 -26.66 9.67
C TYR A 430 0.39 -28.04 9.11
N SER A 431 0.27 -29.08 9.94
CA SER A 431 -0.22 -30.38 9.49
C SER A 431 -1.74 -30.40 9.23
N ASP A 432 -2.18 -31.30 8.36
CA ASP A 432 -3.54 -31.39 7.77
C ASP A 432 -4.69 -31.57 8.79
N GLU A 433 -4.40 -31.78 10.07
CA GLU A 433 -5.37 -31.72 11.16
C GLU A 433 -4.86 -30.76 12.28
N PRO A 434 -5.26 -29.48 12.27
CA PRO A 434 -4.70 -28.48 13.18
C PRO A 434 -5.23 -28.68 14.61
N SER A 435 -4.36 -29.12 15.53
CA SER A 435 -4.71 -29.35 16.94
C SER A 435 -4.70 -28.09 17.81
N GLY A 436 -4.43 -26.90 17.25
CA GLY A 436 -4.39 -25.62 17.97
C GLY A 436 -3.37 -25.52 19.11
N LYS A 437 -2.38 -26.42 19.19
CA LYS A 437 -1.36 -26.43 20.24
C LYS A 437 -0.03 -25.89 19.71
N LEU A 438 0.58 -24.99 20.48
CA LEU A 438 1.93 -24.49 20.24
C LEU A 438 2.96 -25.59 20.55
N VAL A 439 3.83 -25.92 19.59
CA VAL A 439 4.85 -26.96 19.73
C VAL A 439 6.24 -26.33 19.77
N ARG A 440 7.14 -26.86 20.60
CA ARG A 440 8.53 -26.42 20.67
C ARG A 440 9.30 -26.86 19.41
N ARG A 441 10.15 -25.97 18.90
CA ARG A 441 11.08 -26.28 17.81
C ARG A 441 11.96 -27.48 18.19
N PRO A 442 12.06 -28.55 17.37
CA PRO A 442 12.98 -29.64 17.65
C PRO A 442 14.42 -29.13 17.61
N THR A 443 15.18 -29.41 18.67
CA THR A 443 16.63 -29.17 18.67
C THR A 443 17.29 -30.13 17.67
N PRO A 444 18.21 -29.68 16.81
CA PRO A 444 18.95 -30.59 15.94
C PRO A 444 19.75 -31.58 16.79
N GLU A 445 19.57 -32.88 16.55
CA GLU A 445 20.39 -33.91 17.18
C GLU A 445 21.86 -33.74 16.77
N PRO A 446 22.82 -33.90 17.69
CA PRO A 446 24.23 -33.93 17.33
C PRO A 446 24.50 -35.17 16.47
N ALA A 447 25.09 -34.95 15.29
CA ALA A 447 25.51 -36.00 14.38
C ALA A 447 26.34 -37.06 15.13
N SER A 448 25.82 -38.28 15.19
CA SER A 448 26.57 -39.44 15.66
C SER A 448 27.74 -39.69 14.69
N GLY A 449 28.95 -39.60 15.23
CA GLY A 449 30.19 -39.83 14.50
C GLY A 449 30.24 -41.25 13.94
N GLY A 450 30.08 -41.37 12.62
CA GLY A 450 30.46 -42.55 11.87
C GLY A 450 31.99 -42.63 11.80
N GLY A 451 32.56 -43.55 12.57
CA GLY A 451 33.96 -43.91 12.50
C GLY A 451 34.32 -44.50 11.14
N ALA A 452 35.41 -44.00 10.55
CA ALA A 452 36.08 -44.62 9.42
C ALA A 452 36.77 -45.92 9.89
N GLY A 453 36.51 -47.02 9.18
CA GLY A 453 37.19 -48.30 9.37
C GLY A 453 37.23 -49.07 8.06
N ALA A 454 38.43 -49.14 7.48
CA ALA A 454 38.94 -49.97 6.37
C ALA A 454 38.33 -49.79 4.98
#